data_AF-A0A4U6D9K8-F1
#
_entry.id   AF-A0A4U6D9K8-F1
#
_cell.length_a   1.000
_cell.length_b   1.000
_cell.length_c   1.000
_cell.angle_alpha   90.00
_cell.angle_beta   90.00
_cell.angle_gamma   90.00
#
_symmetry.space_group_name_H-M   'P 1'
#
loop_
_entity.id
_entity.type
_entity.pdbx_description
1 polymer ?
#
loop_
_entity_poly.entity_id
_entity_poly.type
_entity_poly.pdbx_seq_one_letter_code
_entity_poly.pdbx_strand_id
1 'polypeptide(L)'
;MKTLTINLPEDFEKEKVLLSIAGQLYQQGALSAKQATDLAGVTMNELVYSTLADDDPLKSMISNPADKSLSFEDRIEKLKNKQGYKGLNKERLEALRDAIDIQEPLEVLLSQLTK
;
A
#
# COMPACT_ATOMS: atom_id res chain seq x y z
N MET A 1 -19.41 17.70 -26.04
CA MET A 1 -18.19 17.77 -25.20
C MET A 1 -18.05 19.20 -24.72
N LYS A 2 -17.85 19.43 -23.42
CA LYS A 2 -17.64 20.78 -22.86
C LYS A 2 -16.14 20.95 -22.60
N THR A 3 -15.53 21.94 -23.23
CA THR A 3 -14.10 22.25 -23.07
C THR A 3 -13.98 23.44 -22.13
N LEU A 4 -13.23 23.29 -21.04
CA LEU A 4 -12.96 24.36 -20.08
C LEU A 4 -11.55 24.91 -20.33
N THR A 5 -11.44 26.19 -20.65
CA THR A 5 -10.15 26.86 -20.87
C THR A 5 -9.84 27.72 -19.65
N ILE A 6 -8.72 27.45 -18.98
CA ILE A 6 -8.24 28.22 -17.83
C ILE A 6 -6.97 28.96 -18.25
N ASN A 7 -7.00 30.29 -18.18
CA ASN A 7 -5.81 31.12 -18.42
C ASN A 7 -5.00 31.19 -17.12
N LEU A 8 -3.80 30.63 -17.14
CA LEU A 8 -2.86 30.68 -16.02
C LEU A 8 -1.91 31.87 -16.21
N PRO A 9 -1.67 32.70 -15.18
CA PRO A 9 -0.60 33.71 -15.22
C PRO A 9 0.77 33.02 -15.36
N GLU A 10 1.72 33.67 -16.04
CA GLU A 10 3.04 33.08 -16.34
C GLU A 10 3.84 32.70 -15.07
N ASP A 11 3.55 33.32 -13.93
CA ASP A 11 4.21 33.05 -12.65
C ASP A 11 3.77 31.76 -11.97
N PHE A 12 2.75 31.05 -12.49
CA PHE A 12 2.26 29.82 -11.88
C PHE A 12 2.92 28.58 -12.47
N GLU A 13 3.45 27.73 -11.60
CA GLU A 13 3.83 26.37 -11.94
C GLU A 13 2.59 25.56 -12.36
N LYS A 14 2.41 25.42 -13.68
CA LYS A 14 1.29 24.71 -14.31
C LYS A 14 1.02 23.35 -13.68
N GLU A 15 2.07 22.62 -13.32
CA GLU A 15 2.01 21.28 -12.72
C GLU A 15 1.34 21.30 -11.34
N LYS A 16 1.70 22.25 -10.46
CA LYS A 16 1.07 22.39 -9.14
C LYS A 16 -0.40 22.78 -9.23
N VAL A 17 -0.76 23.61 -10.21
CA VAL A 17 -2.15 24.03 -10.41
C VAL A 17 -2.98 22.87 -10.96
N LEU A 18 -2.47 22.13 -11.94
CA LEU A 18 -3.14 20.94 -12.46
C LEU A 18 -3.32 19.87 -11.38
N LEU A 19 -2.30 19.67 -10.54
CA LEU A 19 -2.36 18.74 -9.41
C LEU A 19 -3.47 19.13 -8.42
N SER A 20 -3.54 20.41 -8.06
CA SER A 20 -4.58 20.92 -7.14
C SER A 20 -5.99 20.75 -7.74
N ILE A 21 -6.17 21.07 -9.01
CA ILE A 21 -7.45 20.91 -9.72
C ILE A 21 -7.83 19.43 -9.82
N ALA A 22 -6.89 18.57 -10.18
CA ALA A 22 -7.12 17.13 -10.28
C ALA A 22 -7.52 16.51 -8.93
N GLY A 23 -6.85 16.90 -7.85
CA GLY A 23 -7.18 16.46 -6.49
C GLY A 23 -8.60 16.88 -6.07
N GLN A 24 -8.98 18.14 -6.32
CA GLN A 24 -10.32 18.64 -6.03
C GLN A 24 -11.40 17.92 -6.85
N LEU A 25 -11.18 17.72 -8.14
CA LEU A 25 -12.12 17.02 -9.01
C LEU A 25 -12.27 15.54 -8.64
N TYR A 26 -11.19 14.91 -8.17
CA TYR A 26 -11.23 13.57 -7.62
C TYR A 26 -12.05 13.51 -6.32
N GLN A 27 -11.80 14.42 -5.37
CA GLN A 27 -12.55 14.50 -4.10
C GLN A 27 -14.05 14.76 -4.31
N GLN A 28 -14.41 15.50 -5.37
CA GLN A 28 -15.80 15.73 -5.78
C GLN A 28 -16.42 14.54 -6.53
N GLY A 29 -15.66 13.46 -6.78
CA GLY A 29 -16.10 12.29 -7.54
C GLY A 29 -16.31 12.55 -9.04
N ALA A 30 -15.89 13.71 -9.55
CA ALA A 30 -16.02 14.07 -10.95
C ALA A 30 -14.99 13.34 -11.83
N LEU A 31 -13.83 12.98 -11.25
CA LEU A 31 -12.79 12.19 -11.88
C LEU A 31 -12.50 10.92 -11.07
N SER A 32 -12.30 9.80 -11.77
CA SER A 32 -11.65 8.65 -11.16
C SER A 32 -10.19 8.95 -10.87
N ALA A 33 -9.59 8.23 -9.92
CA ALA A 33 -8.20 8.46 -9.54
C ALA A 33 -7.22 8.37 -10.72
N LYS A 34 -7.45 7.44 -11.66
CA LYS A 34 -6.67 7.33 -12.90
C LYS A 34 -6.78 8.59 -13.78
N GLN A 35 -7.98 9.13 -13.92
CA GLN A 35 -8.19 10.35 -14.71
C GLN A 35 -7.59 11.58 -14.04
N ALA A 36 -7.58 11.61 -12.70
CA ALA A 36 -6.94 12.68 -11.93
C ALA A 36 -5.41 12.63 -12.08
N THR A 37 -4.80 11.44 -12.00
CA THR A 37 -3.34 11.27 -12.23
C THR A 37 -2.95 11.63 -13.66
N ASP A 38 -3.76 11.24 -14.64
CA ASP A 38 -3.53 11.57 -16.05
C ASP A 38 -3.64 13.08 -16.31
N LEU A 39 -4.57 13.78 -15.64
CA LEU A 39 -4.76 15.23 -15.74
C LEU A 39 -3.58 16.01 -15.13
N ALA A 40 -3.08 15.54 -13.98
CA ALA A 40 -1.98 16.18 -13.27
C ALA A 40 -0.59 15.76 -13.79
N GLY A 41 -0.50 14.68 -14.57
CA GLY A 41 0.77 14.13 -15.05
C GLY A 41 1.63 13.53 -13.94
N VAL A 42 1.04 13.14 -12.81
CA VAL A 42 1.74 12.62 -11.63
C VAL A 42 1.40 11.16 -11.36
N THR A 43 2.21 10.51 -10.55
CA THR A 43 1.87 9.16 -10.08
C THR A 43 0.71 9.15 -9.09
N MET A 44 0.04 8.01 -8.95
CA MET A 44 -1.02 7.82 -7.95
C MET A 44 -0.54 8.14 -6.53
N ASN A 45 0.69 7.76 -6.18
CA ASN A 45 1.27 8.09 -4.88
C ASN A 45 1.42 9.61 -4.72
N GLU A 46 1.94 10.31 -5.72
CA GLU A 46 2.08 11.77 -5.62
C GLU A 46 0.74 12.46 -5.48
N LEU A 47 -0.27 12.08 -6.27
CA LEU A 47 -1.63 12.62 -6.16
C LEU A 47 -2.18 12.45 -4.73
N VAL A 48 -2.08 11.23 -4.20
CA VAL A 48 -2.63 10.87 -2.89
C VAL A 48 -1.93 11.59 -1.75
N TYR A 49 -0.60 11.67 -1.76
CA TYR A 49 0.15 12.29 -0.67
C TYR A 49 0.17 13.81 -0.72
N SER A 50 0.03 14.42 -1.91
CA SER A 50 0.06 15.87 -2.06
C SER A 50 -1.31 16.54 -1.93
N THR A 51 -2.39 15.85 -2.31
CA THR A 51 -3.72 16.49 -2.43
C THR A 51 -4.79 15.90 -1.52
N LEU A 52 -4.69 14.63 -1.13
CA LEU A 52 -5.74 13.98 -0.33
C LEU A 52 -5.52 14.20 1.16
N ALA A 53 -6.63 14.30 1.90
CA ALA A 53 -6.62 14.39 3.34
C ALA A 53 -6.03 13.11 3.97
N ASP A 54 -5.48 13.21 5.18
CA ASP A 54 -4.80 12.09 5.84
C ASP A 54 -5.71 10.90 6.19
N ASP A 55 -7.01 11.15 6.27
CA ASP A 55 -8.07 10.18 6.53
C ASP A 55 -8.66 9.54 5.25
N ASP A 56 -8.17 9.91 4.07
CA ASP A 56 -8.68 9.36 2.81
C ASP A 56 -8.40 7.84 2.73
N PRO A 57 -9.42 7.01 2.44
CA PRO A 57 -9.26 5.55 2.38
C PRO A 57 -8.19 5.10 1.37
N LEU A 58 -7.91 5.89 0.32
CA LEU A 58 -6.82 5.57 -0.62
C LEU A 58 -5.44 5.65 0.03
N LYS A 59 -5.20 6.55 1.01
CA LYS A 59 -3.91 6.60 1.72
C LYS A 59 -3.63 5.30 2.47
N SER A 60 -4.66 4.60 2.92
CA SER A 60 -4.52 3.30 3.59
C SER A 60 -4.22 2.14 2.64
N MET A 61 -4.63 2.26 1.36
CA MET A 61 -4.50 1.23 0.33
C MET A 61 -3.20 1.36 -0.47
N ILE A 62 -2.54 2.51 -0.41
CA ILE A 62 -1.36 2.82 -1.19
C ILE A 62 -0.13 2.73 -0.32
N SER A 63 0.93 2.07 -0.82
CA SER A 63 2.19 1.94 -0.11
C SER A 63 2.76 3.32 0.22
N ASN A 64 3.06 3.54 1.50
CA ASN A 64 3.65 4.79 1.95
C ASN A 64 4.96 5.03 1.21
N PRO A 65 5.21 6.20 0.59
CA PRO A 65 6.45 6.49 -0.10
C PRO A 65 7.69 6.29 0.78
N ALA A 66 7.55 6.51 2.10
CA ALA A 66 8.57 6.21 3.11
C ALA A 66 8.85 4.70 3.28
N ASP A 67 7.94 3.82 2.84
CA ASP A 67 8.15 2.37 2.87
C ASP A 67 8.97 1.88 1.65
N LYS A 68 9.25 2.74 0.64
CA LYS A 68 10.15 2.38 -0.48
C LYS A 68 11.60 2.22 -0.05
N SER A 69 12.01 2.86 1.06
CA SER A 69 13.36 2.73 1.62
C SER A 69 13.49 1.64 2.67
N LEU A 70 12.40 0.95 3.03
CA LEU A 70 12.47 -0.16 3.96
C LEU A 70 13.15 -1.35 3.29
N SER A 71 14.12 -1.93 4.00
CA SER A 71 14.72 -3.17 3.55
C SER A 71 13.66 -4.28 3.51
N PHE A 72 13.96 -5.37 2.80
CA PHE A 72 13.06 -6.52 2.76
C PHE A 72 12.85 -7.10 4.16
N GLU A 73 13.89 -7.08 5.00
CA GLU A 73 13.81 -7.48 6.41
C GLU A 73 12.85 -6.59 7.21
N ASP A 74 12.95 -5.27 7.08
CA ASP A 74 12.08 -4.33 7.81
C ASP A 74 10.60 -4.49 7.41
N ARG A 75 10.35 -4.81 6.14
CA ARG A 75 9.00 -5.10 5.63
C ARG A 75 8.44 -6.38 6.24
N ILE A 76 9.25 -7.42 6.38
CA ILE A 76 8.87 -8.66 7.07
C ILE A 76 8.58 -8.40 8.54
N GLU A 77 9.38 -7.56 9.20
CA GLU A 77 9.19 -7.23 10.61
C GLU A 77 7.91 -6.43 10.86
N LYS A 78 7.60 -5.44 10.00
CA LYS A 78 6.31 -4.74 10.01
C LYS A 78 5.13 -5.69 9.81
N LEU A 79 5.25 -6.68 8.93
CA LEU A 79 4.21 -7.68 8.69
C LEU A 79 4.03 -8.62 9.89
N LYS A 80 5.12 -9.09 10.49
CA LYS A 80 5.10 -9.90 11.72
C LYS A 80 4.38 -9.17 12.85
N ASN A 81 4.69 -7.88 13.04
CA ASN A 81 4.06 -7.06 14.07
C ASN A 81 2.58 -6.79 13.78
N LYS A 82 2.20 -6.49 12.54
CA LYS A 82 0.78 -6.31 12.15
C LYS A 82 -0.07 -7.57 12.34
N GLN A 83 0.51 -8.75 12.12
CA GLN A 83 -0.20 -10.02 12.26
C GLN A 83 -0.12 -10.61 13.68
N GLY A 84 0.51 -9.91 14.63
CA GLY A 84 0.68 -10.41 16.00
C GLY A 84 1.47 -11.72 16.05
N TYR A 85 2.38 -11.94 15.10
CA TYR A 85 3.13 -13.17 14.98
C TYR A 85 4.14 -13.28 16.15
N LYS A 86 3.83 -14.12 17.14
CA LYS A 86 4.70 -14.37 18.32
C LYS A 86 5.72 -15.49 18.11
N GLY A 87 5.92 -15.95 16.87
CA GLY A 87 6.76 -17.10 16.56
C GLY A 87 6.00 -18.42 16.44
N LEU A 88 6.74 -19.51 16.22
CA LEU A 88 6.21 -20.88 16.20
C LEU A 88 5.77 -21.27 17.62
N ASN A 89 4.46 -21.38 17.84
CA ASN A 89 3.91 -21.87 19.10
C ASN A 89 4.04 -23.41 19.13
N LYS A 90 5.02 -23.91 19.89
CA LYS A 90 5.33 -25.34 20.01
C LYS A 90 4.13 -26.16 20.48
N GLU A 91 3.36 -25.67 21.45
CA GLU A 91 2.17 -26.37 21.96
C GLU A 91 1.09 -26.54 20.89
N ARG A 92 0.85 -25.49 20.08
CA ARG A 92 -0.06 -25.60 18.93
C ARG A 92 0.45 -26.53 17.85
N LEU A 93 1.77 -26.60 17.66
CA LEU A 93 2.40 -27.51 16.70
C LEU A 93 2.30 -28.96 17.13
N GLU A 94 2.53 -29.25 18.41
CA GLU A 94 2.35 -30.58 18.98
C GLU A 94 0.88 -31.01 18.96
N ALA A 95 -0.04 -30.11 19.33
CA ALA A 95 -1.47 -30.37 19.22
C ALA A 95 -1.91 -30.62 17.75
N LEU A 96 -1.29 -29.93 16.79
CA LEU A 96 -1.52 -30.20 15.38
C LEU A 96 -1.02 -31.60 15.02
N ARG A 97 0.25 -31.94 15.33
CA ARG A 97 0.85 -33.28 15.09
C ARG A 97 -0.07 -34.39 15.57
N ASP A 98 -0.54 -34.27 16.81
CA ASP A 98 -1.38 -35.27 17.46
C ASP A 98 -2.77 -35.34 16.79
N ALA A 99 -3.30 -34.21 16.29
CA ALA A 99 -4.58 -34.16 15.57
C ALA A 99 -4.52 -34.74 14.14
N ILE A 100 -3.35 -34.71 13.48
CA ILE A 100 -3.14 -35.29 12.15
C ILE A 100 -2.44 -36.67 12.18
N ASP A 101 -2.36 -37.29 13.36
CA ASP A 101 -1.81 -38.64 13.60
C ASP A 101 -0.43 -38.86 12.97
N ILE A 102 0.41 -37.82 13.01
CA ILE A 102 1.77 -37.90 12.47
C ILE A 102 2.65 -38.64 13.48
N GLN A 103 3.15 -39.80 13.08
CA GLN A 103 4.02 -40.65 13.90
C GLN A 103 5.47 -40.14 14.01
N GLU A 104 5.93 -39.30 13.08
CA GLU A 104 7.30 -38.79 13.08
C GLU A 104 7.44 -37.45 13.82
N PRO A 105 8.59 -37.18 14.46
CA PRO A 105 8.86 -35.85 15.00
C PRO A 105 8.79 -34.83 13.86
N LEU A 106 8.01 -33.76 14.04
CA LEU A 106 7.83 -32.71 13.02
C LEU A 106 9.17 -32.11 12.55
N GLU A 107 10.17 -32.09 13.42
CA GLU A 107 11.55 -31.66 13.10
C GLU A 107 12.17 -32.51 11.99
N VAL A 108 11.88 -33.81 11.96
CA VAL A 108 12.33 -34.75 10.91
C VAL A 108 11.59 -34.44 9.60
N LEU A 109 10.28 -34.23 9.63
CA LEU A 109 9.50 -33.87 8.44
C LEU A 109 9.93 -32.53 7.83
N LEU A 110 10.15 -31.52 8.69
CA LEU A 110 10.62 -30.21 8.26
C LEU A 110 12.04 -30.29 7.67
N SER A 111 12.91 -31.13 8.23
CA SER A 111 14.26 -31.35 7.71
C SER A 111 14.28 -31.96 6.30
N GLN A 112 13.26 -32.74 5.94
CA GLN A 112 13.13 -33.34 4.61
C GLN A 112 12.63 -32.33 3.56
N LEU A 113 11.84 -31.32 3.97
CA LEU A 113 11.37 -30.25 3.09
C LEU A 113 12.45 -29.21 2.76
N THR A 114 13.50 -29.12 3.58
CA THR A 114 14.64 -28.20 3.38
C THR A 114 15.81 -28.82 2.61
N LYS A 115 15.69 -30.08 2.16
CA LYS A 115 16.63 -30.68 1.20
C LYS A 115 16.19 -30.41 -0.23
#